data_AF-A0A9W9KKQ7-F1
#
_entry.id   AF-A0A9W9KKQ7-F1
#
_cell.length_a   1.000
_cell.length_b   1.000
_cell.length_c   1.000
_cell.angle_alpha   90.00
_cell.angle_beta   90.00
_cell.angle_gamma   90.00
#
_symmetry.space_group_name_H-M   'P 1'
#
loop_
_entity.id
_entity.type
_entity.pdbx_description
1 polymer ?
#
loop_
_entity_poly.entity_id
_entity_poly.type
_entity_poly.pdbx_seq_one_letter_code
_entity_poly.pdbx_strand_id
1 'polypeptide(L)'
;MFGKVEDTSKSEKAIIRTSSSSGFVATEISSSAPEQSNGYRRKPMKWRRKLSHPTTTEDERWISRLRGFCDRIYPWTKSVTEAPYTQSSYPLTGCWAWNWIPSQLQADNPDVVAGTLSQQSSNIFQRIPFDEFVCEASGRSSDMIESFRWQYHALSWRLYRWCVGRQDNKKRLTEVRQSIQKIPADPFILDTIEITSHGAEKERYSSPKLEQLSGLIIQPLQTVLGHSKSANGVQLRILEIRFRRQYHSLDTNWDLPLETKDNELLQKVAQTEIPAMAESLSRDDHVLYRQLELNALSRTYLKPNQVRHDLNSRWNRLCRLVEECIAAGAGIDMKIGHLAQVVWYLTPLN
;
A
#
# COMPACT_ATOMS: atom_id res chain seq x y z
N MET A 1 -69.32 48.92 4.90
CA MET A 1 -69.26 48.57 6.34
C MET A 1 -67.97 49.17 6.88
N PHE A 2 -68.13 49.97 7.94
CA PHE A 2 -67.13 50.57 8.85
C PHE A 2 -65.83 49.76 8.97
N GLY A 3 -64.62 50.30 9.13
CA GLY A 3 -64.10 51.59 9.56
C GLY A 3 -62.68 51.30 10.09
N LYS A 4 -61.65 52.06 9.67
CA LYS A 4 -60.86 53.00 10.52
C LYS A 4 -60.11 52.32 11.70
N VAL A 5 -58.85 52.61 12.07
CA VAL A 5 -57.94 53.77 11.92
C VAL A 5 -56.64 53.38 12.66
N GLU A 6 -55.45 53.65 12.10
CA GLU A 6 -54.34 54.55 12.59
C GLU A 6 -53.73 54.15 13.96
N ASP A 7 -52.43 54.22 14.24
CA ASP A 7 -51.46 55.32 14.14
C ASP A 7 -50.03 54.74 14.16
N THR A 8 -49.05 55.19 13.37
CA THR A 8 -48.22 56.42 13.42
C THR A 8 -47.41 56.70 14.69
N SER A 9 -46.07 56.74 14.51
CA SER A 9 -45.08 57.74 14.98
C SER A 9 -43.71 57.05 15.16
N LYS A 10 -42.67 57.34 14.37
CA LYS A 10 -41.78 58.52 14.29
C LYS A 10 -40.92 58.79 15.53
N SER A 11 -39.63 58.47 15.32
CA SER A 11 -38.39 59.17 15.69
C SER A 11 -37.99 59.32 17.16
N GLU A 12 -36.73 58.97 17.45
CA GLU A 12 -35.78 59.92 18.03
C GLU A 12 -34.31 59.50 17.85
N LYS A 13 -33.47 60.54 17.66
CA LYS A 13 -31.99 60.56 17.72
C LYS A 13 -31.57 60.31 19.20
N ALA A 14 -30.33 60.06 19.64
CA ALA A 14 -29.03 60.64 19.36
C ALA A 14 -27.97 59.85 20.19
N ILE A 15 -26.82 59.49 19.61
CA ILE A 15 -25.44 59.99 19.88
C ILE A 15 -24.86 59.79 21.31
N ILE A 16 -23.60 59.29 21.37
CA ILE A 16 -22.44 59.71 22.22
C ILE A 16 -21.78 58.64 23.16
N ARG A 17 -20.52 58.30 22.80
CA ARG A 17 -19.26 58.06 23.59
C ARG A 17 -19.01 56.77 24.39
N THR A 18 -17.93 56.04 24.05
CA THR A 18 -16.60 55.87 24.74
C THR A 18 -16.69 55.06 26.05
N SER A 19 -15.83 54.12 26.44
CA SER A 19 -14.40 53.87 26.21
C SER A 19 -13.98 52.59 26.99
N SER A 20 -12.79 52.05 26.69
CA SER A 20 -11.83 51.44 27.64
C SER A 20 -11.89 49.93 27.96
N SER A 21 -10.90 49.22 27.39
CA SER A 21 -9.88 48.36 28.05
C SER A 21 -10.29 47.26 29.07
N SER A 22 -10.00 46.00 28.71
CA SER A 22 -8.97 45.11 29.31
C SER A 22 -8.93 43.83 28.44
N GLY A 23 -7.85 43.11 28.15
CA GLY A 23 -6.70 42.73 28.97
C GLY A 23 -6.82 41.24 29.33
N PHE A 24 -6.52 40.31 28.42
CA PHE A 24 -6.37 38.86 28.70
C PHE A 24 -5.32 38.27 27.75
N VAL A 25 -4.05 38.18 28.18
CA VAL A 25 -3.37 37.04 28.83
C VAL A 25 -3.21 35.85 27.88
N ALA A 26 -1.97 35.73 27.39
CA ALA A 26 -1.44 34.55 26.72
C ALA A 26 -1.23 33.42 27.74
N THR A 27 -1.53 32.18 27.34
CA THR A 27 -1.12 30.98 28.06
C THR A 27 -0.33 30.11 27.11
N GLU A 28 0.99 30.09 27.31
CA GLU A 28 1.89 29.07 26.81
C GLU A 28 1.52 27.73 27.45
N ILE A 29 1.29 26.71 26.63
CA ILE A 29 1.36 25.32 27.08
C ILE A 29 2.55 24.69 26.36
N SER A 30 3.64 24.62 27.11
CA SER A 30 4.78 23.76 26.87
C SER A 30 4.35 22.31 27.09
N SER A 31 4.57 21.44 26.10
CA SER A 31 4.55 19.99 26.28
C SER A 31 5.74 19.39 25.55
N SER A 32 6.70 18.98 26.36
CA SER A 32 7.89 18.21 26.02
C SER A 32 7.58 16.72 26.17
N ALA A 33 7.86 15.94 25.11
CA ALA A 33 8.22 14.52 25.20
C ALA A 33 8.97 14.10 23.91
N PRO A 34 9.90 13.13 23.96
CA PRO A 34 11.04 13.08 23.06
C PRO A 34 10.82 12.19 21.82
N GLU A 35 11.24 12.71 20.67
CA GLU A 35 11.45 11.95 19.44
C GLU A 35 12.71 11.06 19.57
N GLN A 36 12.53 9.75 19.47
CA GLN A 36 13.53 8.86 18.87
C GLN A 36 12.82 7.92 17.90
N SER A 37 12.51 8.44 16.71
CA SER A 37 12.35 7.60 15.52
C SER A 37 13.57 7.83 14.64
N ASN A 38 14.36 6.77 14.45
CA ASN A 38 15.40 6.72 13.42
C ASN A 38 14.71 6.63 12.05
N GLY A 39 14.08 7.73 11.64
CA GLY A 39 13.59 7.91 10.29
C GLY A 39 14.78 8.26 9.40
N TYR A 40 15.06 7.43 8.40
CA TYR A 40 15.87 7.82 7.25
C TYR A 40 15.27 9.09 6.63
N ARG A 41 15.73 10.27 7.05
CA ARG A 41 15.43 11.54 6.38
C ARG A 41 16.03 11.49 4.98
N ARG A 42 15.24 11.02 4.00
CA ARG A 42 15.56 11.15 2.59
C ARG A 42 15.71 12.64 2.28
N LYS A 43 16.94 13.08 1.99
CA LYS A 43 17.17 14.45 1.51
C LYS A 43 16.48 14.57 0.14
N PRO A 44 15.63 15.59 -0.09
CA PRO A 44 15.04 15.82 -1.39
C PRO A 44 16.16 16.05 -2.42
N MET A 45 16.11 15.32 -3.54
CA MET A 45 17.02 15.53 -4.65
C MET A 45 16.87 16.98 -5.15
N LYS A 46 17.99 17.72 -5.23
CA LYS A 46 17.98 19.09 -5.76
C LYS A 46 17.91 19.03 -7.29
N TRP A 47 16.70 19.09 -7.83
CA TRP A 47 16.40 18.96 -9.27
C TRP A 47 16.61 20.22 -10.12
N ARG A 48 17.37 21.23 -9.69
CA ARG A 48 17.57 22.46 -10.49
C ARG A 48 18.89 22.45 -11.26
N ARG A 49 18.84 22.01 -12.52
CA ARG A 49 19.79 22.45 -13.57
C ARG A 49 18.99 22.80 -14.82
N LYS A 50 19.20 24.00 -15.37
CA LYS A 50 18.66 24.43 -16.67
C LYS A 50 19.23 23.50 -17.75
N LEU A 51 18.43 22.56 -18.23
CA LEU A 51 18.76 21.76 -19.42
C LEU A 51 18.27 22.53 -20.64
N SER A 52 19.17 22.76 -21.58
CA SER A 52 18.85 23.27 -22.92
C SER A 52 18.20 22.14 -23.74
N HIS A 53 17.67 22.46 -24.92
CA HIS A 53 16.85 21.54 -25.73
C HIS A 53 17.41 20.11 -25.79
N PRO A 54 16.58 19.09 -25.51
CA PRO A 54 17.07 17.73 -25.34
C PRO A 54 17.45 17.17 -26.71
N THR A 55 18.63 16.57 -26.76
CA THR A 55 18.98 15.60 -27.81
C THR A 55 18.59 14.21 -27.29
N THR A 56 18.30 13.25 -28.18
CA THR A 56 18.02 11.85 -27.82
C THR A 56 19.05 11.27 -26.82
N THR A 57 20.30 11.71 -26.90
CA THR A 57 21.39 11.37 -25.98
C THR A 57 21.24 11.90 -24.55
N GLU A 58 20.54 13.00 -24.31
CA GLU A 58 20.30 13.51 -22.95
C GLU A 58 19.17 12.75 -22.26
N ASP A 59 18.14 12.34 -23.00
CA ASP A 59 17.03 11.53 -22.48
C ASP A 59 17.52 10.15 -22.03
N GLU A 60 18.37 9.50 -22.84
CA GLU A 60 19.00 8.22 -22.49
C GLU A 60 19.86 8.32 -21.22
N ARG A 61 20.60 9.42 -21.03
CA ARG A 61 21.39 9.66 -19.81
C ARG A 61 20.50 9.85 -18.59
N TRP A 62 19.37 10.55 -18.74
CA TRP A 62 18.42 10.78 -17.67
C TRP A 62 17.73 9.48 -17.23
N ILE A 63 17.25 8.70 -18.19
CA ILE A 63 16.66 7.38 -17.95
C ILE A 63 17.67 6.44 -17.30
N SER A 64 18.92 6.44 -17.77
CA SER A 64 19.99 5.62 -17.17
C SER A 64 20.26 5.98 -15.70
N ARG A 65 20.24 7.27 -15.35
CA ARG A 65 20.41 7.72 -13.96
C ARG A 65 19.25 7.31 -13.07
N LEU A 66 18.02 7.42 -13.58
CA LEU A 66 16.83 6.99 -12.85
C LEU A 66 16.80 5.47 -12.68
N ARG A 67 17.17 4.70 -13.71
CA ARG A 67 17.30 3.25 -13.62
C ARG A 67 18.34 2.85 -12.59
N GLY A 68 19.53 3.47 -12.60
CA GLY A 68 20.56 3.22 -11.57
C GLY A 68 20.15 3.65 -10.15
N PHE A 69 19.22 4.59 -10.01
CA PHE A 69 18.60 4.92 -8.72
C PHE A 69 17.57 3.87 -8.30
N CYS A 70 16.70 3.44 -9.22
CA CYS A 70 15.72 2.39 -8.98
C CYS A 70 16.41 1.07 -8.62
N ASP A 71 17.48 0.68 -9.31
CA ASP A 71 18.28 -0.52 -9.01
C ASP A 71 18.88 -0.50 -7.59
N ARG A 72 19.11 0.68 -7.01
CA ARG A 72 19.59 0.81 -5.62
C ARG A 72 18.46 0.67 -4.60
N ILE A 73 17.25 1.11 -4.96
CA ILE A 73 16.08 1.06 -4.07
C ILE A 73 15.37 -0.29 -4.16
N TYR A 74 15.37 -0.88 -5.35
CA TYR A 74 14.72 -2.14 -5.70
C TYR A 74 15.76 -3.11 -6.28
N PRO A 75 16.81 -3.52 -5.54
CA PRO A 75 17.89 -4.35 -6.07
C PRO A 75 17.44 -5.68 -6.67
N TRP A 76 16.25 -6.16 -6.30
CA TRP A 76 15.61 -7.36 -6.85
C TRP A 76 14.98 -7.17 -8.24
N THR A 77 14.90 -5.96 -8.79
CA THR A 77 14.28 -5.75 -10.12
C THR A 77 15.20 -6.13 -11.26
N LYS A 78 16.52 -6.22 -11.02
CA LYS A 78 17.49 -6.71 -12.02
C LYS A 78 17.18 -8.12 -12.52
N SER A 79 16.67 -8.99 -11.64
CA SER A 79 16.25 -10.35 -12.03
C SER A 79 14.96 -10.38 -12.85
N VAL A 80 14.14 -9.32 -12.79
CA VAL A 80 12.83 -9.23 -13.47
C VAL A 80 13.00 -8.69 -14.90
N THR A 81 13.95 -7.79 -15.13
CA THR A 81 14.21 -7.21 -16.46
C THR A 81 14.88 -8.16 -17.45
N GLU A 82 15.58 -9.20 -16.97
CA GLU A 82 16.31 -10.15 -17.83
C GLU A 82 15.51 -11.41 -18.18
N ALA A 83 14.39 -11.67 -17.52
CA ALA A 83 13.53 -12.82 -17.82
C ALA A 83 12.45 -12.45 -18.86
N PRO A 84 12.46 -13.03 -20.07
CA PRO A 84 11.24 -13.09 -20.86
C PRO A 84 10.18 -13.86 -20.04
N TYR A 85 8.90 -13.49 -20.19
CA TYR A 85 7.75 -14.25 -19.67
C TYR A 85 7.65 -15.59 -20.43
N THR A 86 8.66 -16.44 -20.27
CA THR A 86 8.67 -17.83 -20.69
C THR A 86 8.43 -18.65 -19.43
N GLN A 87 7.42 -19.53 -19.50
CA GLN A 87 7.03 -20.52 -18.50
C GLN A 87 8.21 -20.89 -17.60
N SER A 88 8.25 -20.30 -16.41
CA SER A 88 9.25 -20.64 -15.41
C SER A 88 8.91 -22.02 -14.88
N SER A 89 9.61 -23.03 -15.37
CA SER A 89 9.63 -24.36 -14.77
C SER A 89 10.40 -24.28 -13.45
N TYR A 90 9.76 -23.76 -12.41
CA TYR A 90 10.31 -23.88 -11.06
C TYR A 90 10.26 -25.37 -10.67
N PRO A 91 11.36 -25.96 -10.18
CA PRO A 91 11.35 -27.34 -9.75
C PRO A 91 10.37 -27.51 -8.57
N LEU A 92 9.27 -28.22 -8.81
CA LEU A 92 8.17 -28.53 -7.87
C LEU A 92 8.59 -29.43 -6.69
N THR A 93 9.88 -29.54 -6.37
CA THR A 93 10.41 -30.59 -5.46
C THR A 93 11.38 -30.04 -4.42
N GLY A 94 11.15 -28.83 -3.92
CA GLY A 94 11.73 -28.36 -2.67
C GLY A 94 10.66 -28.36 -1.59
N CYS A 95 10.57 -29.42 -0.78
CA CYS A 95 9.54 -29.61 0.24
C CYS A 95 9.32 -28.34 1.09
N TRP A 96 8.16 -27.68 0.95
CA TRP A 96 7.73 -26.55 1.79
C TRP A 96 7.22 -27.07 3.13
N ALA A 97 8.04 -27.86 3.83
CA ALA A 97 7.64 -28.44 5.10
C ALA A 97 7.79 -27.44 6.24
N TRP A 98 6.79 -27.41 7.10
CA TRP A 98 6.96 -26.98 8.49
C TRP A 98 8.09 -27.82 9.12
N ASN A 99 9.20 -27.18 9.43
CA ASN A 99 10.30 -27.81 10.16
C ASN A 99 9.98 -27.92 11.65
N TRP A 100 8.95 -27.19 12.11
CA TRP A 100 8.47 -27.21 13.48
C TRP A 100 7.55 -28.42 13.74
N ILE A 101 7.69 -29.03 14.91
CA ILE A 101 6.90 -30.20 15.34
C ILE A 101 6.20 -29.96 16.69
N PRO A 102 4.98 -30.49 16.91
CA PRO A 102 4.20 -30.23 18.14
C PRO A 102 4.89 -30.57 19.46
N SER A 103 5.82 -31.53 19.48
CA SER A 103 6.59 -31.86 20.69
C SER A 103 7.49 -30.72 21.18
N GLN A 104 7.91 -29.82 20.28
CA GLN A 104 8.67 -28.61 20.66
C GLN A 104 7.83 -27.65 21.52
N LEU A 105 6.50 -27.68 21.40
CA LEU A 105 5.60 -26.85 22.21
C LEU A 105 5.62 -27.22 23.71
N GLN A 106 6.11 -28.42 24.06
CA GLN A 106 6.32 -28.83 25.45
C GLN A 106 7.67 -28.39 26.01
N ALA A 107 8.69 -28.27 25.16
CA ALA A 107 10.06 -27.96 25.57
C ALA A 107 10.36 -26.45 25.53
N ASP A 108 9.76 -25.74 24.57
CA ASP A 108 10.08 -24.35 24.27
C ASP A 108 9.11 -23.36 24.92
N ASN A 109 9.57 -22.12 25.12
CA ASN A 109 8.73 -21.00 25.53
C ASN A 109 7.70 -20.69 24.41
N PRO A 110 6.39 -20.50 24.73
CA PRO A 110 5.37 -20.08 23.77
C PRO A 110 5.77 -18.91 22.86
N ASP A 111 6.54 -17.93 23.35
CA ASP A 111 7.02 -16.80 22.57
C ASP A 111 8.01 -17.23 21.46
N VAL A 112 8.89 -18.20 21.76
CA VAL A 112 9.86 -18.75 20.81
C VAL A 112 9.14 -19.56 19.73
N VAL A 113 8.14 -20.34 20.13
CA VAL A 113 7.29 -21.10 19.20
C VAL A 113 6.53 -20.15 18.28
N ALA A 114 5.90 -19.11 18.82
CA ALA A 114 5.18 -18.11 18.03
C ALA A 114 6.10 -17.42 17.00
N GLY A 115 7.30 -17.01 17.42
CA GLY A 115 8.30 -16.43 16.51
C GLY A 115 8.73 -17.40 15.41
N THR A 116 8.97 -18.67 15.75
CA THR A 116 9.36 -19.71 14.78
C THR A 116 8.27 -19.97 13.76
N LEU A 117 7.01 -20.11 14.20
CA LEU A 117 5.86 -20.32 13.33
C LEU A 117 5.64 -19.13 12.40
N SER A 118 5.71 -17.90 12.92
CA SER A 118 5.61 -16.67 12.13
C SER A 118 6.69 -16.59 11.05
N GLN A 119 7.95 -16.87 11.42
CA GLN A 119 9.05 -16.85 10.47
C GLN A 119 8.89 -17.93 9.38
N GLN A 120 8.52 -19.16 9.76
CA GLN A 120 8.30 -20.24 8.79
C GLN A 120 7.13 -19.93 7.85
N SER A 121 6.04 -19.40 8.40
CA SER A 121 4.87 -18.97 7.64
C SER A 121 5.23 -17.91 6.59
N SER A 122 5.94 -16.85 6.99
CA SER A 122 6.45 -15.82 6.08
C SER A 122 7.38 -16.41 5.01
N ASN A 123 8.29 -17.30 5.37
CA ASN A 123 9.18 -17.97 4.41
C ASN A 123 8.44 -18.84 3.40
N ILE A 124 7.38 -19.53 3.83
CA ILE A 124 6.53 -20.35 2.94
C ILE A 124 5.79 -19.43 1.96
N PHE A 125 5.20 -18.34 2.45
CA PHE A 125 4.49 -17.37 1.62
C PHE A 125 5.41 -16.72 0.57
N GLN A 126 6.59 -16.23 0.97
CA GLN A 126 7.54 -15.53 0.08
C GLN A 126 8.12 -16.41 -1.03
N ARG A 127 7.99 -17.74 -0.92
CA ARG A 127 8.42 -18.67 -1.97
C ARG A 127 7.44 -18.77 -3.13
N ILE A 128 6.22 -18.28 -2.96
CA ILE A 128 5.19 -18.33 -4.00
C ILE A 128 5.49 -17.24 -5.04
N PRO A 129 5.77 -17.59 -6.30
CA PRO A 129 5.93 -16.62 -7.37
C PRO A 129 4.66 -15.79 -7.54
N PHE A 130 4.83 -14.51 -7.88
CA PHE A 130 3.71 -13.62 -8.16
C PHE A 130 2.75 -14.19 -9.23
N ASP A 131 3.32 -14.86 -10.24
CA ASP A 131 2.56 -15.48 -11.34
C ASP A 131 1.54 -16.53 -10.89
N GLU A 132 1.78 -17.21 -9.77
CA GLU A 132 0.83 -18.18 -9.22
C GLU A 132 -0.43 -17.48 -8.68
N PHE A 133 -0.27 -16.32 -8.05
CA PHE A 133 -1.40 -15.50 -7.63
C PHE A 133 -2.14 -14.90 -8.83
N VAL A 134 -1.42 -14.52 -9.89
CA VAL A 134 -2.03 -14.06 -11.15
C VAL A 134 -2.81 -15.20 -11.82
N CYS A 135 -2.28 -16.43 -11.78
CA CYS A 135 -2.93 -17.62 -12.31
C CYS A 135 -4.27 -17.86 -11.60
N GLU A 136 -4.25 -17.90 -10.27
CA GLU A 136 -5.42 -18.06 -9.40
C GLU A 136 -6.44 -16.93 -9.62
N ALA A 137 -5.97 -15.68 -9.70
CA ALA A 137 -6.82 -14.51 -9.97
C ALA A 137 -7.41 -14.52 -11.39
N SER A 138 -6.81 -15.24 -12.33
CA SER A 138 -7.37 -15.42 -13.68
C SER A 138 -8.44 -16.52 -13.73
N GLY A 139 -8.75 -17.17 -12.60
CA GLY A 139 -9.70 -18.29 -12.51
C GLY A 139 -9.10 -19.65 -12.89
N ARG A 140 -7.78 -19.75 -13.02
CA ARG A 140 -7.07 -21.03 -13.21
C ARG A 140 -6.58 -21.53 -11.86
N SER A 141 -6.62 -22.83 -11.60
CA SER A 141 -6.02 -23.37 -10.38
C SER A 141 -4.49 -23.27 -10.44
N SER A 142 -3.88 -22.93 -9.30
CA SER A 142 -2.44 -23.03 -9.06
C SER A 142 -2.13 -24.14 -8.06
N ASP A 143 -1.38 -25.15 -8.50
CA ASP A 143 -0.86 -26.23 -7.63
C ASP A 143 -0.05 -25.67 -6.45
N MET A 144 0.62 -24.54 -6.64
CA MET A 144 1.42 -23.89 -5.62
C MET A 144 0.55 -23.21 -4.57
N ILE A 145 -0.52 -22.52 -4.97
CA ILE A 145 -1.51 -21.94 -4.05
C ILE A 145 -2.28 -23.04 -3.31
N GLU A 146 -2.65 -24.13 -4.00
CA GLU A 146 -3.27 -25.29 -3.37
C GLU A 146 -2.33 -25.96 -2.36
N SER A 147 -1.06 -26.15 -2.73
CA SER A 147 -0.03 -26.68 -1.83
C SER A 147 0.19 -25.76 -0.62
N PHE A 148 0.18 -24.44 -0.81
CA PHE A 148 0.22 -23.46 0.27
C PHE A 148 -0.95 -23.65 1.23
N ARG A 149 -2.20 -23.69 0.75
CA ARG A 149 -3.38 -23.96 1.58
C ARG A 149 -3.26 -25.29 2.33
N TRP A 150 -2.77 -26.32 1.64
CA TRP A 150 -2.56 -27.64 2.25
C TRP A 150 -1.56 -27.62 3.40
N GLN A 151 -0.48 -26.82 3.31
CA GLN A 151 0.50 -26.70 4.41
C GLN A 151 -0.15 -26.20 5.70
N TYR A 152 -1.00 -25.16 5.65
CA TYR A 152 -1.67 -24.65 6.85
C TYR A 152 -2.74 -25.60 7.36
N HIS A 153 -3.46 -26.29 6.46
CA HIS A 153 -4.38 -27.36 6.86
C HIS A 153 -3.63 -28.47 7.61
N ALA A 154 -2.51 -28.96 7.07
CA ALA A 154 -1.70 -30.00 7.68
C ALA A 154 -1.15 -29.58 9.05
N LEU A 155 -0.69 -28.33 9.19
CA LEU A 155 -0.28 -27.76 10.48
C LEU A 155 -1.45 -27.76 11.48
N SER A 156 -2.59 -27.20 11.09
CA SER A 156 -3.80 -27.14 11.91
C SER A 156 -4.22 -28.53 12.39
N TRP A 157 -4.24 -29.51 11.49
CA TRP A 157 -4.59 -30.88 11.82
C TRP A 157 -3.62 -31.52 12.82
N ARG A 158 -2.31 -31.34 12.62
CA ARG A 158 -1.27 -31.85 13.55
C ARG A 158 -1.44 -31.26 14.95
N LEU A 159 -1.64 -29.95 15.03
CA LEU A 159 -1.84 -29.23 16.29
C LEU A 159 -3.15 -29.66 16.98
N TYR A 160 -4.25 -29.77 16.23
CA TYR A 160 -5.53 -30.27 16.75
C TYR A 160 -5.37 -31.67 17.33
N ARG A 161 -4.80 -32.62 16.56
CA ARG A 161 -4.55 -34.00 17.00
C ARG A 161 -3.67 -34.06 18.25
N TRP A 162 -2.71 -33.16 18.38
CA TRP A 162 -1.86 -33.06 19.55
C TRP A 162 -2.62 -32.55 20.80
N CYS A 163 -3.66 -31.72 20.63
CA CYS A 163 -4.44 -31.15 21.74
C CYS A 163 -5.67 -31.97 22.16
N VAL A 164 -6.27 -32.74 21.26
CA VAL A 164 -7.51 -33.49 21.54
C VAL A 164 -7.34 -34.41 22.75
N GLY A 165 -8.26 -34.31 23.71
CA GLY A 165 -8.24 -35.09 24.95
C GLY A 165 -7.12 -34.71 25.95
N ARG A 166 -6.32 -33.66 25.70
CA ARG A 166 -5.16 -33.28 26.52
C ARG A 166 -5.22 -31.81 26.95
N GLN A 167 -5.68 -31.56 28.18
CA GLN A 167 -5.89 -30.19 28.68
C GLN A 167 -4.61 -29.36 28.76
N ASP A 168 -3.49 -29.94 29.17
CA ASP A 168 -2.21 -29.23 29.24
C ASP A 168 -1.76 -28.74 27.86
N ASN A 169 -1.95 -29.55 26.82
CA ASN A 169 -1.63 -29.21 25.45
C ASN A 169 -2.54 -28.10 24.91
N LYS A 170 -3.85 -28.14 25.23
CA LYS A 170 -4.79 -27.07 24.91
C LYS A 170 -4.34 -25.74 25.53
N LYS A 171 -4.02 -25.73 26.82
CA LYS A 171 -3.50 -24.54 27.53
C LYS A 171 -2.26 -23.98 26.85
N ARG A 172 -1.33 -24.85 26.48
CA ARG A 172 -0.08 -24.45 25.79
C ARG A 172 -0.32 -23.85 24.41
N LEU A 173 -1.25 -24.41 23.64
CA LEU A 173 -1.65 -23.84 22.36
C LEU A 173 -2.30 -22.45 22.55
N THR A 174 -3.11 -22.26 23.59
CA THR A 174 -3.69 -20.95 23.95
C THR A 174 -2.61 -19.93 24.32
N GLU A 175 -1.55 -20.34 25.02
CA GLU A 175 -0.40 -19.47 25.32
C GLU A 175 0.32 -19.04 24.02
N VAL A 176 0.57 -19.98 23.10
CA VAL A 176 1.15 -19.66 21.77
C VAL A 176 0.26 -18.71 20.98
N ARG A 177 -1.07 -18.91 21.03
CA ARG A 177 -2.06 -18.01 20.40
C ARG A 177 -1.94 -16.58 20.94
N GLN A 178 -1.77 -16.41 22.25
CA GLN A 178 -1.57 -15.09 22.85
C GLN A 178 -0.22 -14.48 22.46
N SER A 179 0.84 -15.29 22.38
CA SER A 179 2.16 -14.82 21.97
C SER A 179 2.20 -14.40 20.50
N ILE A 180 1.59 -15.15 19.60
CA ILE A 180 1.60 -14.85 18.16
C ILE A 180 0.81 -13.58 17.82
N GLN A 181 -0.22 -13.24 18.60
CA GLN A 181 -0.98 -11.99 18.47
C GLN A 181 -0.17 -10.73 18.85
N LYS A 182 0.94 -10.89 19.58
CA LYS A 182 1.80 -9.76 20.02
C LYS A 182 2.92 -9.42 19.05
N ILE A 183 3.14 -10.25 18.04
CA ILE A 183 4.21 -10.09 17.05
C ILE A 183 3.61 -9.78 15.67
N PRO A 184 4.36 -9.17 14.74
CA PRO A 184 3.90 -8.90 13.38
C PRO A 184 3.88 -10.19 12.54
N ALA A 185 3.00 -11.13 12.89
CA ALA A 185 2.79 -12.36 12.14
C ALA A 185 1.86 -12.13 10.94
N ASP A 186 2.04 -12.93 9.88
CA ASP A 186 1.11 -12.93 8.76
C ASP A 186 -0.28 -13.45 9.18
N PRO A 187 -1.35 -13.02 8.51
CA PRO A 187 -2.70 -13.41 8.85
C PRO A 187 -2.96 -14.91 8.68
N PHE A 188 -2.19 -15.61 7.85
CA PHE A 188 -2.42 -17.03 7.57
C PHE A 188 -2.09 -17.91 8.77
N ILE A 189 -0.96 -17.63 9.45
CA ILE A 189 -0.62 -18.34 10.68
C ILE A 189 -1.52 -17.92 11.85
N LEU A 190 -1.90 -16.64 11.94
CA LEU A 190 -2.83 -16.16 12.95
C LEU A 190 -4.17 -16.89 12.86
N ASP A 191 -4.79 -16.91 11.67
CA ASP A 191 -6.05 -17.62 11.42
C ASP A 191 -5.92 -19.10 11.73
N THR A 192 -4.80 -19.72 11.34
CA THR A 192 -4.55 -21.14 11.54
C THR A 192 -4.46 -21.50 13.03
N ILE A 193 -3.74 -20.71 13.83
CA ILE A 193 -3.63 -20.94 15.27
C ILE A 193 -4.95 -20.65 15.98
N GLU A 194 -5.67 -19.61 15.59
CA GLU A 194 -6.97 -19.25 16.15
C GLU A 194 -8.01 -20.36 15.92
N ILE A 195 -8.20 -20.78 14.67
CA ILE A 195 -9.16 -21.83 14.30
C ILE A 195 -8.81 -23.15 14.99
N THR A 196 -7.52 -23.48 15.06
CA THR A 196 -7.07 -24.72 15.68
C THR A 196 -7.28 -24.72 17.19
N SER A 197 -7.00 -23.59 17.86
CA SER A 197 -7.20 -23.43 19.30
C SER A 197 -8.68 -23.60 19.66
N HIS A 198 -9.56 -22.91 18.94
CA HIS A 198 -11.01 -23.00 19.13
C HIS A 198 -11.55 -24.41 18.83
N GLY A 199 -11.04 -25.04 17.78
CA GLY A 199 -11.38 -26.42 17.44
C GLY A 199 -10.94 -27.41 18.51
N ALA A 200 -9.77 -27.21 19.11
CA ALA A 200 -9.27 -28.04 20.21
C ALA A 200 -10.07 -27.86 21.51
N GLU A 201 -10.49 -26.64 21.82
CA GLU A 201 -11.37 -26.33 22.96
C GLU A 201 -12.73 -27.03 22.83
N LYS A 202 -13.32 -26.96 21.63
CA LYS A 202 -14.64 -27.57 21.32
C LYS A 202 -14.57 -29.05 20.93
N GLU A 203 -13.36 -29.61 20.88
CA GLU A 203 -13.08 -30.95 20.38
C GLU A 203 -13.66 -31.23 18.99
N ARG A 204 -13.82 -30.19 18.17
CA ARG A 204 -14.38 -30.26 16.83
C ARG A 204 -13.42 -29.61 15.85
N TYR A 205 -12.78 -30.44 15.03
CA TYR A 205 -11.86 -29.96 14.00
C TYR A 205 -12.56 -29.01 13.03
N SER A 206 -11.87 -27.92 12.69
CA SER A 206 -12.24 -26.97 11.65
C SER A 206 -10.99 -26.67 10.83
N SER A 207 -11.10 -26.73 9.50
CA SER A 207 -9.98 -26.42 8.62
C SER A 207 -9.78 -24.91 8.50
N PRO A 208 -8.54 -24.40 8.52
CA PRO A 208 -8.28 -23.03 8.09
C PRO A 208 -8.64 -22.89 6.60
N LYS A 209 -9.29 -21.78 6.26
CA LYS A 209 -9.71 -21.45 4.89
C LYS A 209 -8.79 -20.45 4.19
N LEU A 210 -7.96 -19.74 4.97
CA LEU A 210 -7.08 -18.67 4.48
C LEU A 210 -7.84 -17.61 3.67
N GLU A 211 -9.01 -17.17 4.15
CA GLU A 211 -9.86 -16.19 3.45
C GLU A 211 -9.12 -14.87 3.19
N GLN A 212 -8.19 -14.52 4.07
CA GLN A 212 -7.30 -13.36 3.93
C GLN A 212 -6.45 -13.41 2.65
N LEU A 213 -6.06 -14.59 2.17
CA LEU A 213 -5.32 -14.72 0.90
C LEU A 213 -6.18 -14.21 -0.27
N SER A 214 -7.46 -14.54 -0.23
CA SER A 214 -8.43 -14.10 -1.22
C SER A 214 -8.63 -12.59 -1.17
N GLY A 215 -8.92 -12.05 0.02
CA GLY A 215 -9.20 -10.62 0.20
C GLY A 215 -8.01 -9.71 -0.03
N LEU A 216 -6.81 -10.10 0.41
CA LEU A 216 -5.61 -9.26 0.35
C LEU A 216 -4.93 -9.29 -1.01
N ILE A 217 -4.97 -10.41 -1.74
CA ILE A 217 -4.15 -10.60 -2.94
C ILE A 217 -5.00 -10.99 -4.15
N ILE A 218 -5.79 -12.06 -4.06
CA ILE A 218 -6.49 -12.62 -5.23
C ILE A 218 -7.57 -11.69 -5.76
N GLN A 219 -8.45 -11.16 -4.90
CA GLN A 219 -9.54 -10.26 -5.31
C GLN A 219 -9.04 -8.92 -5.90
N PRO A 220 -8.02 -8.26 -5.32
CA PRO A 220 -7.40 -7.10 -5.96
C PRO A 220 -6.85 -7.41 -7.36
N LEU A 221 -6.17 -8.55 -7.53
CA LEU A 221 -5.68 -8.99 -8.84
C LEU A 221 -6.83 -9.30 -9.80
N GLN A 222 -7.89 -9.99 -9.36
CA GLN A 222 -9.09 -10.25 -10.15
C GLN A 222 -9.73 -8.96 -10.65
N THR A 223 -9.77 -7.92 -9.82
CA THR A 223 -10.29 -6.62 -10.22
C THR A 223 -9.45 -6.04 -11.37
N VAL A 224 -8.13 -6.08 -11.26
CA VAL A 224 -7.23 -5.60 -12.32
C VAL A 224 -7.40 -6.40 -13.61
N LEU A 225 -7.46 -7.74 -13.50
CA LEU A 225 -7.56 -8.65 -14.63
C LEU A 225 -8.94 -8.61 -15.30
N GLY A 226 -10.03 -8.44 -14.54
CA GLY A 226 -11.40 -8.41 -15.06
C GLY A 226 -11.73 -7.15 -15.87
N HIS A 227 -11.08 -6.01 -15.56
CA HIS A 227 -11.28 -4.75 -16.28
C HIS A 227 -10.48 -4.66 -17.58
N SER A 228 -9.60 -5.63 -17.86
CA SER A 228 -8.74 -5.63 -19.03
C SER A 228 -8.84 -6.98 -19.75
N LYS A 229 -9.24 -6.99 -21.02
CA LYS A 229 -9.21 -8.23 -21.84
C LYS A 229 -7.82 -8.88 -21.93
N SER A 230 -6.77 -8.17 -21.52
CA SER A 230 -5.47 -8.73 -21.14
C SER A 230 -4.74 -7.66 -20.33
N ALA A 231 -4.57 -7.84 -19.01
CA ALA A 231 -3.61 -6.98 -18.29
C ALA A 231 -2.29 -7.01 -19.05
N ASN A 232 -1.79 -5.85 -19.47
CA ASN A 232 -0.60 -5.84 -20.31
C ASN A 232 0.60 -6.29 -19.46
N GLY A 233 1.63 -6.87 -20.07
CA GLY A 233 2.78 -7.41 -19.31
C GLY A 233 3.46 -6.36 -18.41
N VAL A 234 3.32 -5.06 -18.71
CA VAL A 234 3.86 -3.98 -17.88
C VAL A 234 3.09 -3.79 -16.59
N GLN A 235 1.77 -3.85 -16.66
CA GLN A 235 0.85 -3.76 -15.53
C GLN A 235 1.11 -4.91 -14.54
N LEU A 236 1.29 -6.13 -15.04
CA LEU A 236 1.64 -7.29 -14.19
C LEU A 236 3.01 -7.12 -13.52
N ARG A 237 4.02 -6.60 -14.23
CA ARG A 237 5.33 -6.31 -13.63
C ARG A 237 5.28 -5.23 -12.55
N ILE A 238 4.49 -4.17 -12.75
CA ILE A 238 4.31 -3.14 -11.73
C ILE A 238 3.62 -3.72 -10.50
N LEU A 239 2.59 -4.56 -10.69
CA LEU A 239 1.93 -5.24 -9.59
C LEU A 239 2.85 -6.23 -8.88
N GLU A 240 3.74 -6.91 -9.58
CA GLU A 240 4.78 -7.74 -8.97
C GLU A 240 5.72 -6.91 -8.08
N ILE A 241 6.17 -5.75 -8.56
CA ILE A 241 7.01 -4.84 -7.77
C ILE A 241 6.28 -4.41 -6.49
N ARG A 242 5.00 -4.04 -6.60
CA ARG A 242 4.16 -3.66 -5.46
C ARG A 242 3.96 -4.82 -4.48
N PHE A 243 3.67 -6.01 -5.00
CA PHE A 243 3.50 -7.24 -4.24
C PHE A 243 4.75 -7.54 -3.41
N ARG A 244 5.92 -7.56 -4.04
CA ARG A 244 7.20 -7.81 -3.34
C ARG A 244 7.49 -6.72 -2.30
N ARG A 245 7.32 -5.45 -2.65
CA ARG A 245 7.53 -4.33 -1.71
C ARG A 245 6.62 -4.46 -0.49
N GLN A 246 5.37 -4.85 -0.69
CA GLN A 246 4.39 -4.93 0.38
C GLN A 246 4.61 -6.16 1.26
N TYR A 247 4.76 -7.34 0.68
CA TYR A 247 4.71 -8.62 1.41
C TYR A 247 6.06 -9.31 1.63
N HIS A 248 7.15 -8.85 1.01
CA HIS A 248 8.50 -9.37 1.27
C HIS A 248 9.31 -8.44 2.21
N SER A 249 8.69 -7.38 2.74
CA SER A 249 9.32 -6.48 3.71
C SER A 249 9.18 -7.03 5.13
N LEU A 250 10.14 -6.73 6.00
CA LEU A 250 10.03 -7.01 7.43
C LEU A 250 8.91 -6.18 8.10
N ASP A 251 8.59 -5.02 7.52
CA ASP A 251 7.52 -4.12 7.97
C ASP A 251 6.24 -4.31 7.14
N THR A 252 5.93 -5.56 6.76
CA THR A 252 4.73 -5.86 5.95
C THR A 252 3.48 -5.43 6.71
N ASN A 253 2.69 -4.56 6.09
CA ASN A 253 1.36 -4.21 6.59
C ASN A 253 0.31 -5.14 5.95
N TRP A 254 -0.14 -6.13 6.73
CA TRP A 254 -1.15 -7.11 6.32
C TRP A 254 -2.59 -6.59 6.40
N ASP A 255 -2.82 -5.38 6.94
CA ASP A 255 -4.17 -4.80 7.05
C ASP A 255 -4.66 -4.21 5.71
N LEU A 256 -3.76 -4.07 4.74
CA LEU A 256 -4.06 -3.46 3.46
C LEU A 256 -4.03 -4.49 2.34
N PRO A 257 -5.04 -4.51 1.45
CA PRO A 257 -4.99 -5.30 0.24
C PRO A 257 -3.90 -4.78 -0.70
N LEU A 258 -3.50 -5.61 -1.66
CA LEU A 258 -2.55 -5.25 -2.70
C LEU A 258 -2.98 -3.96 -3.40
N GLU A 259 -2.05 -3.00 -3.49
CA GLU A 259 -2.32 -1.67 -4.03
C GLU A 259 -2.56 -1.71 -5.56
N THR A 260 -3.84 -1.63 -5.97
CA THR A 260 -4.25 -1.62 -7.39
C THR A 260 -4.84 -0.30 -7.88
N LYS A 261 -4.92 0.73 -7.01
CA LYS A 261 -5.64 1.99 -7.29
C LYS A 261 -5.12 2.80 -8.49
N ASP A 262 -3.91 2.54 -8.95
CA ASP A 262 -3.28 3.25 -10.07
C ASP A 262 -3.47 2.59 -11.42
N ASN A 263 -4.22 1.50 -11.46
CA ASN A 263 -4.33 0.67 -12.63
C ASN A 263 -4.87 1.42 -13.86
N GLU A 264 -5.86 2.30 -13.64
CA GLU A 264 -6.41 3.16 -14.68
C GLU A 264 -5.37 4.14 -15.23
N LEU A 265 -4.51 4.70 -14.37
CA LEU A 265 -3.46 5.60 -14.82
C LEU A 265 -2.45 4.86 -15.67
N LEU A 266 -2.04 3.66 -15.28
CA LEU A 266 -1.13 2.81 -16.06
C LEU A 266 -1.73 2.44 -17.41
N GLN A 267 -3.03 2.12 -17.45
CA GLN A 267 -3.75 1.86 -18.69
C GLN A 267 -3.79 3.11 -19.58
N LYS A 268 -4.07 4.29 -19.01
CA LYS A 268 -4.02 5.58 -19.71
C LYS A 268 -2.63 5.87 -20.27
N VAL A 269 -1.57 5.66 -19.50
CA VAL A 269 -0.17 5.87 -19.97
C VAL A 269 0.17 4.94 -21.13
N ALA A 270 -0.30 3.69 -21.11
CA ALA A 270 -0.06 2.75 -22.19
C ALA A 270 -0.78 3.17 -23.49
N GLN A 271 -2.03 3.66 -23.37
CA GLN A 271 -2.94 3.91 -24.50
C GLN A 271 -2.92 5.34 -25.03
N THR A 272 -2.53 6.32 -24.23
CA THR A 272 -2.59 7.75 -24.58
C THR A 272 -1.25 8.22 -25.14
N GLU A 273 -1.30 9.14 -26.10
CA GLU A 273 -0.10 9.86 -26.53
C GLU A 273 0.41 10.82 -25.45
N ILE A 274 1.73 11.01 -25.43
CA ILE A 274 2.43 11.73 -24.35
C ILE A 274 1.93 13.17 -24.17
N PRO A 275 1.72 13.98 -25.23
CA PRO A 275 1.22 15.35 -25.06
C PRO A 275 -0.19 15.41 -24.44
N ALA A 276 -1.10 14.56 -24.92
CA ALA A 276 -2.47 14.49 -24.39
C ALA A 276 -2.49 14.03 -22.92
N MET A 277 -1.58 13.11 -22.55
CA MET A 277 -1.41 12.68 -21.17
C MET A 277 -0.86 13.80 -20.29
N ALA A 278 0.12 14.57 -20.79
CA ALA A 278 0.70 15.70 -20.07
C ALA A 278 -0.35 16.78 -19.79
N GLU A 279 -1.16 17.11 -20.80
CA GLU A 279 -2.28 18.05 -20.65
C GLU A 279 -3.31 17.57 -19.64
N SER A 280 -3.66 16.28 -19.66
CA SER A 280 -4.61 15.72 -18.69
C SER A 280 -4.09 15.82 -17.25
N LEU A 281 -2.82 15.44 -17.02
CA LEU A 281 -2.21 15.54 -15.68
C LEU A 281 -2.11 16.98 -15.21
N SER A 282 -1.66 17.90 -16.07
CA SER A 282 -1.57 19.32 -15.77
C SER A 282 -2.94 19.94 -15.47
N ARG A 283 -4.00 19.51 -16.18
CA ARG A 283 -5.37 19.97 -15.95
C ARG A 283 -5.89 19.51 -14.60
N ASP A 284 -5.69 18.25 -14.24
CA ASP A 284 -6.07 17.71 -12.93
C ASP A 284 -5.38 18.46 -11.80
N ASP A 285 -4.06 18.68 -11.92
CA ASP A 285 -3.27 19.39 -10.92
C ASP A 285 -3.73 20.86 -10.81
N HIS A 286 -4.02 21.51 -11.95
CA HIS A 286 -4.53 22.89 -11.97
C HIS A 286 -5.89 23.02 -11.24
N VAL A 287 -6.77 22.03 -11.32
CA VAL A 287 -8.04 22.01 -10.56
C VAL A 287 -7.76 22.00 -9.05
N LEU A 288 -6.82 21.18 -8.59
CA LEU A 288 -6.42 21.11 -7.17
C LEU A 288 -5.75 22.40 -6.70
N TYR A 289 -4.89 23.00 -7.52
CA TYR A 289 -4.26 24.29 -7.22
C TYR A 289 -5.28 25.43 -7.15
N ARG A 290 -6.25 25.48 -8.08
CA ARG A 290 -7.32 26.48 -8.05
C ARG A 290 -8.16 26.36 -6.77
N GLN A 291 -8.41 25.14 -6.29
CA GLN A 291 -9.09 24.93 -5.01
C GLN A 291 -8.27 25.48 -3.82
N LEU A 292 -6.93 25.36 -3.83
CA LEU A 292 -6.08 26.01 -2.83
C LEU A 292 -6.21 27.54 -2.86
N GLU A 293 -6.17 28.14 -4.05
CA GLU A 293 -6.29 29.59 -4.20
C GLU A 293 -7.66 30.08 -3.70
N LEU A 294 -8.74 29.41 -4.11
CA LEU A 294 -10.10 29.74 -3.66
C LEU A 294 -10.23 29.61 -2.13
N ASN A 295 -9.64 28.58 -1.53
CA ASN A 295 -9.64 28.38 -0.08
C ASN A 295 -8.79 29.41 0.67
N ALA A 296 -7.66 29.84 0.08
CA ALA A 296 -6.84 30.91 0.63
C ALA A 296 -7.56 32.26 0.58
N LEU A 297 -8.36 32.50 -0.46
CA LEU A 297 -9.12 33.73 -0.66
C LEU A 297 -10.42 33.78 0.16
N SER A 298 -11.09 32.65 0.39
CA SER A 298 -12.44 32.65 0.97
C SER A 298 -12.52 32.72 2.50
N ARG A 299 -11.41 32.52 3.25
CA ARG A 299 -11.39 32.40 4.73
C ARG A 299 -12.44 31.43 5.32
N THR A 300 -13.14 30.65 4.50
CA THR A 300 -14.30 29.85 4.92
C THR A 300 -14.01 28.35 4.70
N TYR A 301 -13.89 27.66 5.82
CA TYR A 301 -14.22 26.25 6.10
C TYR A 301 -13.65 25.07 5.29
N LEU A 302 -12.72 25.25 4.36
CA LEU A 302 -11.90 24.13 3.87
C LEU A 302 -10.53 24.18 4.52
N LYS A 303 -10.18 23.15 5.31
CA LYS A 303 -8.90 23.04 6.02
C LYS A 303 -7.77 23.18 4.98
N PRO A 304 -7.02 24.29 4.93
CA PRO A 304 -5.96 24.50 3.92
C PRO A 304 -4.91 23.39 3.94
N ASN A 305 -4.76 22.77 5.11
CA ASN A 305 -3.90 21.61 5.33
C ASN A 305 -4.36 20.36 4.57
N GLN A 306 -5.65 20.17 4.33
CA GLN A 306 -6.19 19.01 3.61
C GLN A 306 -5.80 19.06 2.13
N VAL A 307 -6.06 20.17 1.44
CA VAL A 307 -5.74 20.27 0.01
C VAL A 307 -4.22 20.23 -0.22
N ARG A 308 -3.42 20.83 0.67
CA ARG A 308 -1.96 20.68 0.65
C ARG A 308 -1.54 19.21 0.84
N HIS A 309 -2.16 18.52 1.78
CA HIS A 309 -1.93 17.10 2.00
C HIS A 309 -2.31 16.26 0.77
N ASP A 310 -3.42 16.58 0.10
CA ASP A 310 -3.89 15.86 -1.08
C ASP A 310 -2.95 16.06 -2.29
N LEU A 311 -2.47 17.29 -2.52
CA LEU A 311 -1.44 17.57 -3.54
C LEU A 311 -0.14 16.82 -3.25
N ASN A 312 0.35 16.87 -2.01
CA ASN A 312 1.57 16.14 -1.64
C ASN A 312 1.38 14.62 -1.79
N SER A 313 0.21 14.11 -1.41
CA SER A 313 -0.14 12.69 -1.55
C SER A 313 -0.18 12.26 -3.03
N ARG A 314 -0.81 13.07 -3.89
CA ARG A 314 -0.84 12.85 -5.34
C ARG A 314 0.55 12.91 -5.95
N TRP A 315 1.36 13.91 -5.59
CA TRP A 315 2.74 14.02 -6.06
C TRP A 315 3.56 12.78 -5.68
N ASN A 316 3.53 12.38 -4.40
CA ASN A 316 4.25 11.19 -3.93
C ASN A 316 3.74 9.89 -4.58
N ARG A 317 2.46 9.82 -4.94
CA ARG A 317 1.86 8.70 -5.67
C ARG A 317 2.37 8.65 -7.11
N LEU A 318 2.39 9.78 -7.82
CA LEU A 318 2.93 9.88 -9.18
C LEU A 318 4.43 9.57 -9.22
N CYS A 319 5.23 10.09 -8.29
CA CYS A 319 6.66 9.77 -8.21
C CYS A 319 6.90 8.26 -8.02
N ARG A 320 6.15 7.62 -7.11
CA ARG A 320 6.24 6.17 -6.90
C ARG A 320 5.88 5.37 -8.17
N LEU A 321 4.84 5.80 -8.88
CA LEU A 321 4.45 5.18 -10.14
C LEU A 321 5.54 5.26 -11.20
N VAL A 322 6.19 6.41 -11.33
CA VAL A 322 7.32 6.59 -12.25
C VAL A 322 8.47 5.63 -11.89
N GLU A 323 8.83 5.55 -10.61
CA GLU A 323 9.86 4.62 -10.13
C GLU A 323 9.51 3.16 -10.47
N GLU A 324 8.27 2.74 -10.20
CA GLU A 324 7.79 1.38 -10.47
C GLU A 324 7.79 1.06 -11.97
N CYS A 325 7.39 2.00 -12.82
CA CYS A 325 7.40 1.82 -14.27
C CYS A 325 8.82 1.72 -14.84
N ILE A 326 9.75 2.50 -14.32
CA ILE A 326 11.17 2.42 -14.70
C ILE A 326 11.76 1.08 -14.29
N ALA A 327 11.45 0.63 -13.07
CA ALA A 327 11.86 -0.68 -12.58
C ALA A 327 11.27 -1.86 -13.37
N ALA A 328 10.05 -1.72 -13.91
CA ALA A 328 9.42 -2.74 -14.74
C ALA A 328 10.07 -2.90 -16.13
N GLY A 329 10.83 -1.90 -16.60
CA GLY A 329 11.73 -1.98 -17.76
C GLY A 329 11.05 -2.28 -19.11
N ALA A 330 9.76 -1.98 -19.26
CA ALA A 330 8.95 -2.45 -20.39
C ALA A 330 8.61 -1.36 -21.43
N GLY A 331 9.53 -0.43 -21.71
CA GLY A 331 9.36 0.64 -22.72
C GLY A 331 8.42 1.78 -22.30
N ILE A 332 7.62 1.59 -21.26
CA ILE A 332 6.85 2.65 -20.59
C ILE A 332 7.79 3.67 -19.92
N ASP A 333 8.99 3.25 -19.51
CA ASP A 333 10.03 4.10 -18.94
C ASP A 333 10.42 5.26 -19.87
N MET A 334 10.55 5.00 -21.18
CA MET A 334 10.78 6.06 -22.17
C MET A 334 9.58 7.01 -22.32
N LYS A 335 8.35 6.46 -22.40
CA LYS A 335 7.13 7.28 -22.48
C LYS A 335 6.96 8.17 -21.24
N ILE A 336 7.27 7.64 -20.06
CA ILE A 336 7.19 8.38 -18.80
C ILE A 336 8.29 9.43 -18.68
N GLY A 337 9.51 9.12 -19.12
CA GLY A 337 10.59 10.10 -19.16
C GLY A 337 10.21 11.31 -20.03
N HIS A 338 9.67 11.04 -21.21
CA HIS A 338 9.20 12.08 -22.13
C HIS A 338 7.96 12.80 -21.60
N LEU A 339 7.03 12.11 -20.93
CA LEU A 339 5.89 12.73 -20.25
C LEU A 339 6.32 13.72 -19.16
N ALA A 340 7.25 13.33 -18.29
CA ALA A 340 7.76 14.19 -17.24
C ALA A 340 8.40 15.46 -17.80
N GLN A 341 9.08 15.34 -18.93
CA GLN A 341 9.69 16.44 -19.66
C GLN A 341 8.64 17.36 -20.30
N VAL A 342 7.63 16.81 -20.98
CA VAL A 342 6.54 17.62 -21.57
C VAL A 342 5.77 18.37 -20.49
N VAL A 343 5.42 17.72 -19.38
CA VAL A 343 4.75 18.38 -18.24
C VAL A 343 5.60 19.55 -17.72
N TRP A 344 6.92 19.34 -17.58
CA TRP A 344 7.84 20.40 -17.14
C TRP A 344 7.83 21.62 -18.06
N TYR A 345 7.82 21.41 -19.39
CA TYR A 345 7.76 22.49 -20.37
C TYR A 345 6.39 23.18 -20.45
N LEU A 346 5.31 22.44 -20.17
CA LEU A 346 3.95 22.99 -20.17
C LEU A 346 3.61 23.79 -18.91
N THR A 347 4.37 23.65 -17.81
CA THR A 347 4.26 24.54 -16.65
C THR A 347 4.84 25.92 -17.00
N PRO A 348 4.03 26.98 -17.08
CA PRO A 348 4.55 28.33 -17.25
C PRO A 348 5.35 28.69 -15.99
N LEU A 349 6.63 29.05 -16.17
CA LEU A 349 7.43 29.70 -15.13
C LEU A 349 6.89 31.12 -14.94
N ASN A 350 5.84 31.27 -14.14
CA ASN A 350 5.43 32.57 -13.62
C ASN A 350 6.14 32.87 -12.32
#